data_AF-F4PTD8-F1
#
_entry.id   AF-F4PTD8-F1
#
_cell.length_a   1.000
_cell.length_b   1.000
_cell.length_c   1.000
_cell.angle_alpha   90.00
_cell.angle_beta   90.00
_cell.angle_gamma   90.00
#
_symmetry.space_group_name_H-M   'P 1'
#
loop_
_entity.id
_entity.type
_entity.pdbx_description
1 polymer ?
#
loop_
_entity_poly.entity_id
_entity_poly.type
_entity_poly.pdbx_seq_one_letter_code
_entity_poly.pdbx_strand_id
1 'polypeptide(L)'
;MKYLVAIDGTEESHKAFQIAKDLYKSGDNVSIVTCCPTNKTTDVEKAESLLTNYSKMCSESGMPNDTILMNVDPKKGILDAVENNQTDVLILGTRGMGIIKRALIGSVSQHVRDKVSCDVIIAK
;
A
#
# COMPACT_ATOMS: atom_id res chain seq x y z
N MET A 1 -12.05 11.87 -0.11
CA MET A 1 -11.87 10.40 -0.07
C MET A 1 -10.61 10.10 0.71
N LYS A 2 -10.60 9.00 1.47
CA LYS A 2 -9.43 8.50 2.21
C LYS A 2 -8.88 7.26 1.50
N TYR A 3 -7.75 7.43 0.80
CA TYR A 3 -7.07 6.34 0.11
C TYR A 3 -5.97 5.75 0.99
N LEU A 4 -5.88 4.43 1.03
CA LEU A 4 -4.71 3.72 1.54
C LEU A 4 -4.04 2.97 0.39
N VAL A 5 -2.76 3.22 0.16
CA VAL A 5 -1.99 2.59 -0.92
C VAL A 5 -0.93 1.69 -0.30
N ALA A 6 -1.05 0.37 -0.53
CA ALA A 6 -0.09 -0.59 -0.03
C ALA A 6 1.08 -0.79 -1.01
N ILE A 7 2.30 -0.55 -0.51
CA ILE A 7 3.54 -0.67 -1.29
C ILE A 7 4.55 -1.63 -0.64
N ASP A 8 5.23 -2.41 -1.46
CA ASP A 8 6.30 -3.33 -1.05
C ASP A 8 7.57 -3.19 -1.90
N GLY A 9 7.59 -2.21 -2.80
CA GLY A 9 8.72 -1.94 -3.71
C GLY A 9 8.70 -2.75 -5.00
N THR A 10 7.67 -3.58 -5.23
CA THR A 10 7.45 -4.26 -6.51
C THR A 10 6.81 -3.35 -7.56
N GLU A 11 6.93 -3.73 -8.84
CA GLU A 11 6.28 -3.05 -9.96
C GLU A 11 4.75 -3.04 -9.82
N GLU A 12 4.14 -4.15 -9.38
CA GLU A 12 2.70 -4.22 -9.16
C GLU A 12 2.23 -3.24 -8.08
N SER A 13 3.02 -3.09 -7.01
CA SER A 13 2.75 -2.09 -5.97
C SER A 13 2.98 -0.66 -6.48
N HIS A 14 3.94 -0.46 -7.39
CA HIS A 14 4.14 0.83 -8.03
C HIS A 14 2.95 1.23 -8.91
N LYS A 15 2.36 0.29 -9.65
CA LYS A 15 1.13 0.53 -10.42
C LYS A 15 -0.04 0.90 -9.52
N ALA A 16 -0.14 0.30 -8.34
CA ALA A 16 -1.14 0.67 -7.34
C ALA A 16 -1.00 2.15 -6.95
N PHE A 17 0.24 2.61 -6.75
CA PHE A 17 0.53 4.02 -6.54
C PHE A 17 0.15 4.92 -7.73
N GLN A 18 0.45 4.51 -8.96
CA GLN A 18 0.07 5.30 -10.15
C GLN A 18 -1.46 5.46 -10.26
N ILE A 19 -2.22 4.40 -9.98
CA ILE A 19 -3.69 4.49 -9.95
C ILE A 19 -4.15 5.47 -8.88
N ALA A 20 -3.55 5.46 -7.68
CA ALA A 20 -3.90 6.42 -6.63
C ALA A 20 -3.64 7.86 -7.08
N LYS A 21 -2.51 8.10 -7.76
CA LYS A 21 -2.16 9.41 -8.33
C LYS A 21 -3.17 9.86 -9.41
N ASP A 22 -3.61 8.96 -10.28
CA ASP A 22 -4.59 9.27 -11.33
C ASP A 22 -6.00 9.56 -10.77
N LEU A 23 -6.36 8.93 -9.64
CA LEU A 23 -7.66 9.09 -8.99
C LEU A 23 -7.71 10.30 -8.03
N TYR A 24 -6.55 10.72 -7.52
CA TYR A 24 -6.45 11.78 -6.52
C TYR A 24 -7.07 13.10 -6.97
N LYS A 25 -7.82 13.73 -6.06
CA LYS A 25 -8.36 15.08 -6.22
C LYS A 25 -8.03 15.92 -4.99
N SER A 26 -7.98 17.24 -5.18
CA SER A 26 -7.78 18.17 -4.06
C SER A 26 -8.86 17.95 -2.98
N GLY A 27 -8.42 17.80 -1.73
CA GLY A 27 -9.29 17.46 -0.59
C GLY A 27 -9.32 15.96 -0.25
N ASP A 28 -8.73 15.10 -1.08
CA ASP A 28 -8.50 13.70 -0.72
C ASP A 28 -7.33 13.55 0.26
N ASN A 29 -7.37 12.49 1.05
CA ASN A 29 -6.34 12.11 2.01
C ASN A 29 -5.71 10.83 1.49
N VAL A 30 -4.39 10.81 1.34
CA VAL A 30 -3.66 9.65 0.83
C VAL A 30 -2.69 9.17 1.88
N SER A 31 -2.79 7.90 2.27
CA SER A 31 -1.83 7.26 3.17
C SER A 31 -1.09 6.16 2.41
N ILE A 32 0.24 6.19 2.47
CA ILE A 32 1.09 5.16 1.88
C ILE A 32 1.52 4.20 2.99
N VAL A 33 1.22 2.91 2.84
CA VAL A 33 1.56 1.89 3.84
C VAL A 33 2.53 0.87 3.29
N THR A 34 3.54 0.53 4.10
CA THR A 34 4.41 -0.62 3.86
C THR A 34 4.49 -1.48 5.11
N CYS A 35 4.72 -2.79 4.93
CA CYS A 35 4.76 -3.75 6.02
C CYS A 35 6.13 -4.42 6.10
N CYS A 36 6.77 -4.37 7.27
CA CYS A 36 8.07 -4.97 7.55
C CYS A 36 7.94 -5.98 8.71
N PRO A 37 7.67 -7.28 8.43
CA PRO A 37 7.46 -8.27 9.49
C PRO A 37 8.74 -8.63 10.27
N THR A 38 9.91 -8.18 9.82
CA THR A 38 11.20 -8.41 10.49
C THR A 38 11.63 -7.18 11.27
N ASN A 39 12.14 -7.38 12.48
CA ASN A 39 12.73 -6.30 13.29
C ASN A 39 14.24 -6.12 13.01
N LYS A 40 14.73 -6.60 11.86
CA LYS A 40 16.12 -6.38 11.47
C LYS A 40 16.26 -4.92 11.07
N THR A 41 17.19 -4.20 11.67
CA THR A 41 17.44 -2.77 11.40
C THR A 41 17.54 -2.50 9.89
N THR A 42 18.26 -3.35 9.15
CA THR A 42 18.43 -3.22 7.70
C THR A 42 17.14 -3.31 6.89
N ASP A 43 16.13 -4.04 7.39
CA ASP A 43 14.85 -4.20 6.69
C ASP A 43 13.93 -3.02 6.98
N VAL A 44 13.96 -2.52 8.23
CA VAL A 44 13.26 -1.30 8.64
C VAL A 44 13.78 -0.09 7.87
N GLU A 45 15.11 0.09 7.80
CA GLU A 45 15.73 1.19 7.03
C GLU A 45 15.33 1.17 5.55
N LYS A 46 15.22 -0.02 4.95
CA LYS A 46 14.74 -0.17 3.57
C LYS A 46 13.27 0.21 3.43
N ALA A 47 12.43 -0.19 4.38
CA ALA A 47 11.00 0.14 4.38
C ALA A 47 10.78 1.65 4.56
N GLU A 48 11.53 2.30 5.46
CA GLU A 48 11.51 3.75 5.65
C GLU A 48 12.02 4.51 4.42
N SER A 49 13.10 4.02 3.80
CA SER A 49 13.61 4.58 2.54
C SER A 49 12.57 4.45 1.42
N LEU A 50 11.87 3.32 1.33
CA LEU A 50 10.78 3.10 0.39
C LEU A 50 9.64 4.12 0.61
N LEU A 51 9.15 4.27 1.84
CA LEU A 51 8.12 5.26 2.17
C LEU A 51 8.56 6.69 1.83
N THR A 52 9.82 7.03 2.13
CA THR A 52 10.39 8.35 1.81
C THR A 52 10.38 8.61 0.30
N ASN A 53 10.76 7.62 -0.51
CA ASN A 53 10.76 7.74 -1.97
C ASN A 53 9.36 7.98 -2.52
N TYR A 54 8.36 7.21 -2.05
CA TYR A 54 6.98 7.39 -2.50
C TYR A 54 6.38 8.71 -2.01
N SER A 55 6.65 9.12 -0.77
CA SER A 55 6.19 10.42 -0.25
C SER A 55 6.76 11.59 -1.06
N LYS A 56 8.02 11.49 -1.50
CA LYS A 56 8.61 12.46 -2.44
C LYS A 56 7.85 12.50 -3.77
N MET A 57 7.55 11.35 -4.37
CA MET A 57 6.78 11.27 -5.62
C MET A 57 5.36 11.85 -5.49
N CYS A 58 4.72 11.64 -4.34
CA CYS A 58 3.44 12.27 -4.02
C CYS A 58 3.57 13.80 -4.00
N SER A 59 4.59 14.32 -3.28
CA SER A 59 4.85 15.76 -3.18
C SER A 59 5.12 16.41 -4.54
N GLU A 60 5.93 15.76 -5.39
CA GLU A 60 6.20 16.20 -6.76
C GLU A 60 4.93 16.23 -7.64
N SER A 61 3.91 15.45 -7.26
CA SER A 61 2.63 15.36 -7.95
C SER A 61 1.53 16.24 -7.32
N GLY A 62 1.85 17.05 -6.30
CA GLY A 62 0.85 17.88 -5.61
C GLY A 62 -0.16 17.09 -4.78
N MET A 63 0.23 15.89 -4.33
CA MET A 63 -0.58 14.97 -3.55
C MET A 63 -0.02 14.89 -2.12
N PRO A 64 -0.54 15.66 -1.15
CA PRO A 64 -0.16 15.51 0.25
C PRO A 64 -0.45 14.08 0.71
N ASN A 65 0.44 13.52 1.52
CA ASN A 65 0.30 12.15 1.99
C ASN A 65 0.83 11.95 3.41
N ASP A 66 0.29 10.95 4.07
CA ASP A 66 0.86 10.33 5.27
C ASP A 66 1.61 9.05 4.90
N THR A 67 2.58 8.66 5.73
CA THR A 67 3.31 7.40 5.58
C THR A 67 3.13 6.52 6.80
N ILE A 68 2.95 5.22 6.58
CA ILE A 68 2.66 4.24 7.63
C ILE A 68 3.60 3.05 7.46
N LEU A 69 4.40 2.78 8.49
CA LEU A 69 5.21 1.58 8.59
C LEU A 69 4.57 0.60 9.57
N MET A 70 4.21 -0.59 9.09
CA MET A 70 3.62 -1.65 9.91
C MET A 70 4.63 -2.76 10.17
N ASN A 71 5.08 -2.93 11.41
CA ASN A 71 6.07 -3.95 11.79
C ASN A 71 5.42 -5.33 12.06
N VAL A 72 4.57 -5.79 11.15
CA VAL A 72 3.82 -7.04 11.25
C VAL A 72 3.66 -7.68 9.87
N ASP A 73 3.09 -8.89 9.80
CA ASP A 73 2.74 -9.54 8.53
C ASP A 73 1.86 -8.64 7.65
N PRO A 74 2.11 -8.53 6.33
CA PRO A 74 1.36 -7.64 5.45
C PRO A 74 -0.15 -7.86 5.45
N LYS A 75 -0.63 -9.10 5.63
CA LYS A 75 -2.07 -9.37 5.69
C LYS A 75 -2.70 -8.71 6.90
N LYS A 76 -2.03 -8.74 8.04
CA LYS A 76 -2.49 -8.09 9.27
C LYS A 76 -2.28 -6.58 9.21
N GLY A 77 -1.08 -6.15 8.84
CA GLY A 77 -0.70 -4.73 8.82
C GLY A 77 -1.59 -3.89 7.91
N ILE A 78 -1.95 -4.41 6.74
CA ILE A 78 -2.86 -3.69 5.83
C ILE A 78 -4.29 -3.62 6.40
N LEU A 79 -4.80 -4.70 7.02
CA LEU A 79 -6.12 -4.69 7.65
C LEU A 79 -6.18 -3.67 8.80
N ASP A 80 -5.21 -3.71 9.70
CA ASP A 80 -5.10 -2.79 10.82
C ASP A 80 -4.97 -1.33 10.31
N ALA A 81 -4.20 -1.10 9.24
CA ALA A 81 -4.07 0.23 8.65
C ALA A 81 -5.38 0.73 8.02
N VAL A 82 -6.14 -0.13 7.32
CA VAL A 82 -7.46 0.23 6.76
C VAL A 82 -8.42 0.65 7.87
N GLU A 83 -8.48 -0.12 8.96
CA GLU A 83 -9.36 0.15 10.09
C GLU A 83 -8.98 1.45 10.81
N ASN A 84 -7.70 1.59 11.16
CA ASN A 84 -7.19 2.74 11.93
C ASN A 84 -7.31 4.08 11.17
N ASN A 85 -7.21 4.05 9.84
CA ASN A 85 -7.30 5.26 9.01
C ASN A 85 -8.73 5.55 8.52
N GLN A 86 -9.69 4.66 8.82
CA GLN A 86 -11.05 4.74 8.29
C GLN A 86 -11.04 4.88 6.76
N THR A 87 -10.28 4.00 6.10
CA THR A 87 -10.04 4.06 4.66
C THR A 87 -11.34 3.86 3.87
N ASP A 88 -11.56 4.71 2.88
CA ASP A 88 -12.68 4.57 1.92
C ASP A 88 -12.30 3.66 0.75
N VAL A 89 -11.05 3.75 0.27
CA VAL A 89 -10.54 2.98 -0.86
C VAL A 89 -9.12 2.47 -0.57
N LEU A 90 -8.97 1.14 -0.56
CA LEU A 90 -7.68 0.47 -0.50
C LEU A 90 -7.18 0.17 -1.92
N ILE A 91 -5.93 0.53 -2.22
CA ILE A 91 -5.28 0.26 -3.50
C ILE A 91 -4.01 -0.57 -3.26
N LEU A 92 -3.90 -1.72 -3.93
CA LEU A 92 -2.76 -2.63 -3.76
C LEU A 92 -2.44 -3.41 -5.03
N GLY A 93 -1.19 -3.87 -5.15
CA GLY A 93 -0.77 -4.69 -6.30
C GLY A 93 -1.38 -6.10 -6.30
N THR A 94 -1.40 -6.75 -7.46
CA THR A 94 -1.80 -8.16 -7.60
C THR A 94 -0.76 -9.13 -7.06
N ARG A 95 0.48 -8.71 -6.83
CA ARG A 95 1.59 -9.58 -6.41
C ARG A 95 2.45 -8.89 -5.36
N GLY A 96 3.09 -9.72 -4.54
CA GLY A 96 4.25 -9.33 -3.73
C GLY A 96 5.44 -10.24 -4.05
N MET A 97 6.61 -9.89 -3.55
CA MET A 97 7.88 -10.57 -3.83
C MET A 97 7.80 -12.11 -3.57
N GLY A 98 7.66 -12.93 -4.63
CA GLY A 98 8.11 -14.33 -4.58
C GLY A 98 7.27 -15.50 -5.09
N ILE A 99 6.01 -15.41 -5.57
CA ILE A 99 5.24 -16.66 -5.84
C ILE A 99 4.39 -16.64 -7.14
N ILE A 100 4.78 -17.51 -8.08
CA ILE A 100 4.05 -18.26 -9.13
C ILE A 100 3.08 -17.47 -10.04
N LYS A 101 3.41 -17.39 -11.34
CA LYS A 101 2.63 -16.81 -12.46
C LYS A 101 1.18 -17.34 -12.64
N ARG A 102 0.74 -18.36 -11.88
CA ARG A 102 -0.57 -19.03 -12.05
C ARG A 102 -1.69 -18.46 -11.18
N ALA A 103 -1.39 -17.69 -10.13
CA ALA A 103 -2.42 -16.97 -9.37
C ALA A 103 -2.60 -15.56 -9.98
N LEU A 104 -3.81 -15.23 -10.44
CA LEU A 104 -4.14 -13.91 -11.00
C LEU A 104 -4.25 -12.83 -9.93
N ILE A 105 -4.46 -13.21 -8.66
CA ILE A 105 -4.54 -12.34 -7.48
C ILE A 105 -3.66 -12.96 -6.39
N GLY A 106 -2.73 -12.19 -5.84
CA GLY A 106 -1.76 -12.62 -4.83
C GLY A 106 -2.40 -12.89 -3.47
N SER A 107 -1.71 -13.66 -2.63
CA SER A 107 -2.25 -14.11 -1.34
C SER A 107 -2.55 -12.99 -0.34
N VAL A 108 -1.83 -11.87 -0.42
CA VAL A 108 -2.10 -10.69 0.44
C VAL A 108 -3.35 -9.98 -0.08
N SER A 109 -3.39 -9.67 -1.37
CA SER A 109 -4.49 -8.91 -1.97
C SER A 109 -5.81 -9.64 -1.91
N GLN A 110 -5.81 -10.96 -2.11
CA GLN A 110 -6.99 -11.79 -1.90
C GLN A 110 -7.44 -11.76 -0.44
N HIS A 111 -6.52 -11.97 0.51
CA HIS A 111 -6.84 -12.02 1.93
C HIS A 111 -7.43 -10.71 2.46
N VAL A 112 -6.86 -9.58 2.05
CA VAL A 112 -7.30 -8.26 2.50
C VAL A 112 -8.64 -7.90 1.87
N ARG A 113 -8.78 -8.10 0.54
CA ARG A 113 -10.04 -7.84 -0.18
C ARG A 113 -11.24 -8.54 0.46
N ASP A 114 -11.05 -9.79 0.87
CA ASP A 114 -12.15 -10.60 1.42
C ASP A 114 -12.56 -10.18 2.86
N LYS A 115 -11.84 -9.23 3.49
CA LYS A 115 -12.01 -8.87 4.91
C LYS A 115 -12.23 -7.38 5.18
N VAL A 116 -11.77 -6.50 4.31
CA VAL A 116 -11.99 -5.06 4.48
C VAL A 116 -13.44 -4.69 4.13
N SER A 117 -13.96 -3.66 4.79
CA SER A 117 -15.29 -3.11 4.51
C SER A 117 -15.28 -2.00 3.45
N CYS A 118 -14.09 -1.54 3.03
CA CYS A 118 -13.90 -0.45 2.09
C CYS A 118 -13.81 -0.96 0.64
N ASP A 119 -13.88 -0.05 -0.33
CA ASP A 119 -13.64 -0.40 -1.73
C ASP A 119 -12.19 -0.84 -1.92
N VAL A 120 -11.96 -1.79 -2.84
CA VAL A 120 -10.63 -2.36 -3.10
C VAL A 120 -10.30 -2.33 -4.58
N ILE A 121 -9.20 -1.67 -4.92
CA ILE A 121 -8.64 -1.63 -6.27
C ILE A 121 -7.36 -2.46 -6.31
N ILE A 122 -7.32 -3.47 -7.18
CA ILE A 122 -6.16 -4.35 -7.34
C ILE A 122 -5.45 -4.04 -8.67
N ALA A 123 -4.21 -3.53 -8.59
CA ALA A 123 -3.39 -3.16 -9.74
C ALA A 123 -2.68 -4.37 -10.37
N LYS A 124 -2.68 -4.48 -11.71
CA LYS A 124 -2.07 -5.57 -12.49
C LYS A 124 -0.82 -5.12 -13.23
#